data_AF-M2AYL9-F1
#
_entry.id   AF-M2AYL9-F1
#
_cell.length_a   1.000
_cell.length_b   1.000
_cell.length_c   1.000
_cell.angle_alpha   90.00
_cell.angle_beta   90.00
_cell.angle_gamma   90.00
#
_symmetry.space_group_name_H-M   'P 1'
#
loop_
_entity.id
_entity.type
_entity.pdbx_description
1 polymer ?
#
loop_
_entity_poly.entity_id
_entity_poly.type
_entity_poly.pdbx_seq_one_letter_code
_entity_poly.pdbx_strand_id
1 'polypeptide(L)'
;MIQSTLQYLKLPHVTSEFEETYLERMNKIAACFFILHLPVFVAIAYLNDTGPLMAFVLTSAVLFGPLLAMKTWSSKRAISTVMGIAAMFMGGLLVHFGQGPVQIEMHFYFFVLIALLAVFANPMVIVAAAVTAALHHALLWMLLPSSIFNYEAPFWVVAIHAAFVVLESIAACFIARSFFDNVIGLEKKVAQRTAEVEARNNDMRMILNSVKQGFFTITNTGVIS
;
A
#
# COMPACT_ATOMS: atom_id res chain seq x y z
N MET A 1 -5.67 -1.51 23.79
CA MET A 1 -4.50 -1.57 22.88
C MET A 1 -4.90 -2.04 21.48
N ILE A 2 -5.45 -3.24 21.29
CA ILE A 2 -5.82 -3.81 19.98
C ILE A 2 -6.77 -2.92 19.15
N GLN A 3 -7.78 -2.32 19.77
CA GLN A 3 -8.71 -1.42 19.06
C GLN A 3 -8.03 -0.16 18.50
N SER A 4 -7.04 0.39 19.21
CA SER A 4 -6.26 1.56 18.76
C SER A 4 -5.38 1.21 17.56
N THR A 5 -4.75 0.04 17.58
CA THR A 5 -3.95 -0.47 16.45
C THR A 5 -4.81 -0.71 15.21
N LEU A 6 -5.99 -1.31 15.36
CA LEU A 6 -6.92 -1.52 14.25
C LEU A 6 -7.43 -0.21 13.64
N GLN A 7 -7.66 0.81 14.46
CA GLN A 7 -8.03 2.15 14.00
C GLN A 7 -6.87 2.83 13.25
N TYR A 8 -5.62 2.57 13.64
CA TYR A 8 -4.44 3.08 12.95
C TYR A 8 -4.21 2.40 11.58
N LEU A 9 -4.46 1.09 11.49
CA LEU A 9 -4.26 0.36 10.24
C LEU A 9 -5.38 0.59 9.21
N LYS A 10 -6.62 0.77 9.69
CA LYS A 10 -7.76 1.03 8.82
C LYS A 10 -7.82 2.51 8.44
N LEU A 11 -7.79 2.76 7.14
CA LEU A 11 -8.01 4.10 6.59
C LEU A 11 -9.50 4.51 6.71
N PRO A 12 -9.81 5.81 6.73
CA PRO A 12 -11.19 6.31 6.74
C PRO A 12 -12.01 5.80 5.56
N HIS A 13 -13.31 5.52 5.74
CA HIS A 13 -14.15 4.94 4.67
C HIS A 13 -14.29 5.82 3.43
N VAL A 14 -14.20 7.15 3.59
CA VAL A 14 -14.31 8.10 2.49
C VAL A 14 -12.96 8.20 1.77
N THR A 15 -12.96 8.00 0.46
CA THR A 15 -11.83 8.20 -0.45
C THR A 15 -11.91 9.58 -1.09
N SER A 16 -10.78 10.25 -1.28
CA SER A 16 -10.71 11.47 -2.10
C SER A 16 -10.46 11.13 -3.57
N GLU A 17 -10.80 12.05 -4.48
CA GLU A 17 -10.51 11.89 -5.91
C GLU A 17 -9.01 11.76 -6.19
N PHE A 18 -8.19 12.51 -5.46
CA PHE A 18 -6.73 12.39 -5.52
C PHE A 18 -6.26 11.00 -5.11
N GLU A 19 -6.80 10.44 -4.02
CA GLU A 19 -6.48 9.10 -3.57
C GLU A 19 -6.83 8.05 -4.64
N GLU A 20 -8.02 8.14 -5.21
CA GLU A 20 -8.47 7.18 -6.23
C GLU A 20 -7.58 7.23 -7.47
N THR A 21 -7.25 8.43 -7.94
CA THR A 21 -6.35 8.64 -9.08
C THR A 21 -4.95 8.11 -8.79
N TYR A 22 -4.43 8.38 -7.59
CA TYR A 22 -3.13 7.90 -7.15
C TYR A 22 -3.08 6.36 -7.09
N LEU A 23 -4.05 5.74 -6.43
CA LEU A 23 -4.12 4.29 -6.29
C LEU A 23 -4.35 3.61 -7.64
N GLU A 24 -5.14 4.19 -8.53
CA GLU A 24 -5.29 3.66 -9.89
C GLU A 24 -3.96 3.63 -10.63
N ARG A 25 -3.17 4.70 -10.54
CA ARG A 25 -1.82 4.75 -11.11
C ARG A 25 -0.91 3.70 -10.50
N MET A 26 -0.89 3.58 -9.16
CA MET A 26 -0.05 2.60 -8.47
C MET A 26 -0.44 1.17 -8.83
N ASN A 27 -1.74 0.86 -8.91
CA ASN A 27 -2.24 -0.44 -9.32
C ASN A 27 -1.83 -0.78 -10.76
N LYS A 28 -1.86 0.19 -11.69
CA LYS A 28 -1.37 -0.01 -13.07
C LYS A 28 0.13 -0.28 -13.13
N ILE A 29 0.92 0.44 -12.34
CA ILE A 29 2.37 0.23 -12.25
C ILE A 29 2.66 -1.16 -11.68
N ALA A 30 1.99 -1.55 -10.60
CA ALA A 30 2.14 -2.88 -10.00
C ALA A 30 1.72 -4.01 -10.97
N ALA A 31 0.64 -3.82 -11.73
CA ALA A 31 0.23 -4.78 -12.75
C ALA A 31 1.30 -4.93 -13.85
N CYS A 32 1.85 -3.83 -14.36
CA CYS A 32 2.94 -3.86 -15.33
C CYS A 32 4.17 -4.56 -14.75
N PHE A 33 4.53 -4.22 -13.52
CA PHE A 33 5.62 -4.86 -12.79
C PHE A 33 5.42 -6.37 -12.71
N PHE A 34 4.26 -6.87 -12.28
CA PHE A 34 3.99 -8.30 -12.22
C PHE A 34 3.92 -8.97 -13.59
N ILE A 35 3.41 -8.30 -14.63
CA ILE A 35 3.43 -8.85 -16.00
C ILE A 35 4.87 -9.11 -16.45
N LEU A 36 5.80 -8.21 -16.12
CA LEU A 36 7.22 -8.39 -16.41
C LEU A 36 7.86 -9.55 -15.62
N HIS A 37 7.25 -10.03 -14.54
CA HIS A 37 7.75 -11.22 -13.83
C HIS A 37 7.57 -12.49 -14.64
N LEU A 38 6.57 -12.56 -15.52
CA LEU A 38 6.29 -13.75 -16.31
C LEU A 38 7.52 -14.20 -17.14
N PRO A 39 8.12 -13.36 -18.01
CA PRO A 39 9.33 -13.77 -18.73
C PRO A 39 10.54 -13.97 -17.79
N VAL A 40 10.65 -13.20 -16.71
CA VAL A 40 11.77 -13.32 -15.75
C VAL A 40 11.73 -14.67 -15.03
N PHE A 41 10.56 -15.11 -14.56
CA PHE A 41 10.42 -16.36 -13.82
C PHE A 41 10.60 -17.56 -14.75
N VAL A 42 10.12 -17.47 -15.99
CA VAL A 42 10.40 -18.49 -17.02
C VAL A 42 11.90 -18.62 -17.27
N ALA A 43 12.62 -17.50 -17.36
CA ALA A 43 14.08 -17.51 -17.54
C ALA A 43 14.80 -18.09 -16.32
N ILE A 44 14.44 -17.68 -15.10
CA ILE A 44 15.02 -18.23 -13.87
C ILE A 44 14.74 -19.73 -13.77
N ALA A 45 13.52 -20.16 -14.09
CA ALA A 45 13.17 -21.57 -14.06
C ALA A 45 13.94 -22.41 -15.09
N TYR A 46 14.25 -21.82 -16.24
CA TYR A 46 15.11 -22.44 -17.25
C TYR A 46 16.55 -22.57 -16.77
N LEU A 47 17.09 -21.51 -16.14
CA LEU A 47 18.48 -21.50 -15.65
C LEU A 47 18.73 -22.41 -14.44
N ASN A 48 17.68 -22.75 -13.68
CA ASN A 48 17.77 -23.59 -12.48
C ASN A 48 17.14 -24.99 -12.65
N ASP A 49 16.72 -25.36 -13.88
CA ASP A 49 16.09 -26.65 -14.18
C ASP A 49 14.82 -26.94 -13.34
N THR A 50 14.03 -25.91 -13.00
CA THR A 50 12.82 -26.00 -12.15
C THR A 50 11.50 -25.95 -12.94
N GLY A 51 11.58 -26.10 -14.27
CA GLY A 51 10.40 -26.27 -15.14
C GLY A 51 9.83 -24.95 -15.69
N PRO A 52 10.34 -24.45 -16.83
CA PRO A 52 9.90 -23.17 -17.44
C PRO A 52 8.40 -23.13 -17.80
N LEU A 53 7.84 -24.25 -18.24
CA LEU A 53 6.40 -24.34 -18.54
C LEU A 53 5.56 -24.18 -17.28
N MET A 54 5.99 -24.78 -16.17
CA MET A 54 5.30 -24.65 -14.89
C MET A 54 5.40 -23.22 -14.36
N ALA A 55 6.55 -22.56 -14.53
CA ALA A 55 6.72 -21.14 -14.23
C ALA A 55 5.75 -20.27 -15.02
N PHE A 56 5.64 -20.48 -16.33
CA PHE A 56 4.66 -19.76 -17.15
C PHE A 56 3.23 -19.94 -16.62
N VAL A 57 2.79 -21.18 -16.42
CA VAL A 57 1.42 -21.49 -16.01
C VAL A 57 1.08 -20.92 -14.64
N LEU A 58 1.93 -21.15 -13.63
CA LEU A 58 1.67 -20.70 -12.26
C LEU A 58 1.76 -19.18 -12.15
N THR A 59 2.74 -18.54 -12.79
CA THR A 59 2.83 -17.06 -12.79
C THR A 59 1.64 -16.43 -13.51
N SER A 60 1.17 -16.99 -14.63
CA SER A 60 -0.06 -16.54 -15.28
C SER A 60 -1.30 -16.72 -14.39
N ALA A 61 -1.38 -17.83 -13.64
CA ALA A 61 -2.48 -18.06 -12.69
C ALA A 61 -2.48 -17.02 -11.55
N VAL A 62 -1.31 -16.70 -11.00
CA VAL A 62 -1.18 -15.65 -9.98
C VAL A 62 -1.53 -14.27 -10.55
N LEU A 63 -1.12 -13.96 -11.80
CA LEU A 63 -1.45 -12.71 -12.48
C LEU A 63 -2.95 -12.52 -12.74
N PHE A 64 -3.69 -13.61 -12.92
CA PHE A 64 -5.11 -13.54 -13.24
C PHE A 64 -5.92 -12.81 -12.17
N GLY A 65 -5.65 -13.07 -10.89
CA GLY A 65 -6.34 -12.44 -9.75
C GLY A 65 -6.31 -10.91 -9.75
N PRO A 66 -5.14 -10.26 -9.71
CA PRO A 66 -5.03 -8.79 -9.73
C PRO A 66 -5.57 -8.17 -11.01
N LEU A 67 -5.35 -8.80 -12.18
CA LEU A 67 -5.88 -8.28 -13.45
C LEU A 67 -7.42 -8.35 -13.51
N LEU A 68 -8.00 -9.44 -13.00
CA LEU A 68 -9.45 -9.56 -12.87
C LEU A 68 -9.99 -8.50 -11.90
N ALA A 69 -9.37 -8.35 -10.73
CA ALA A 69 -9.77 -7.34 -9.74
C ALA A 69 -9.73 -5.92 -10.33
N MET A 70 -8.68 -5.57 -11.08
CA MET A 70 -8.59 -4.29 -11.78
C MET A 70 -9.72 -4.04 -12.79
N LYS A 71 -10.24 -5.10 -13.41
CA LYS A 71 -11.33 -5.02 -14.40
C LYS A 71 -12.71 -5.00 -13.74
N THR A 72 -12.90 -5.70 -12.63
CA THR A 72 -14.24 -5.95 -12.06
C THR A 72 -14.56 -5.13 -10.81
N TRP A 73 -13.56 -4.68 -10.05
CA TRP A 73 -13.79 -4.00 -8.78
C TRP A 73 -13.70 -2.48 -8.92
N SER A 74 -14.61 -1.77 -8.24
CA SER A 74 -14.60 -0.30 -8.21
C SER A 74 -13.62 0.25 -7.17
N SER A 75 -13.45 -0.44 -6.04
CA SER A 75 -12.58 0.02 -4.95
C SER A 75 -11.10 -0.14 -5.30
N LYS A 76 -10.41 0.99 -5.52
CA LYS A 76 -8.96 1.01 -5.79
C LYS A 76 -8.13 0.48 -4.61
N ARG A 77 -8.58 0.73 -3.38
CA ARG A 77 -7.95 0.17 -2.16
C ARG A 77 -8.06 -1.36 -2.13
N ALA A 78 -9.21 -1.91 -2.47
CA ALA A 78 -9.40 -3.38 -2.51
C ALA A 78 -8.50 -4.02 -3.57
N ILE A 79 -8.40 -3.39 -4.75
CA ILE A 79 -7.46 -3.82 -5.81
C ILE A 79 -6.02 -3.79 -5.28
N SER A 80 -5.60 -2.74 -4.58
CA SER A 80 -4.26 -2.66 -4.00
C SER A 80 -4.00 -3.76 -2.97
N THR A 81 -5.01 -4.16 -2.18
CA THR A 81 -4.90 -5.32 -1.28
C THR A 81 -4.68 -6.62 -2.06
N VAL A 82 -5.39 -6.82 -3.19
CA VAL A 82 -5.15 -7.97 -4.07
C VAL A 82 -3.74 -7.94 -4.66
N MET A 83 -3.20 -6.77 -5.02
CA MET A 83 -1.81 -6.62 -5.45
C MET A 83 -0.81 -7.06 -4.37
N GLY A 84 -1.08 -6.72 -3.11
CA GLY A 84 -0.25 -7.16 -1.97
C GLY A 84 -0.26 -8.67 -1.78
N ILE A 85 -1.42 -9.31 -1.90
CA ILE A 85 -1.55 -10.78 -1.85
C ILE A 85 -0.81 -11.43 -3.02
N ALA A 86 -1.01 -10.91 -4.24
CA ALA A 86 -0.35 -11.41 -5.44
C ALA A 86 1.18 -11.29 -5.36
N ALA A 87 1.70 -10.20 -4.80
CA ALA A 87 3.14 -10.04 -4.53
C ALA A 87 3.71 -11.21 -3.74
N MET A 88 3.02 -11.69 -2.70
CA MET A 88 3.53 -12.79 -1.88
C MET A 88 3.56 -14.11 -2.63
N PHE A 89 2.55 -14.37 -3.48
CA PHE A 89 2.59 -15.52 -4.38
C PHE A 89 3.69 -15.39 -5.44
N MET A 90 3.96 -14.19 -5.95
CA MET A 90 5.11 -13.96 -6.84
C MET A 90 6.43 -14.25 -6.12
N GLY A 91 6.59 -13.81 -4.87
CA GLY A 91 7.75 -14.14 -4.05
C GLY A 91 7.91 -15.65 -3.85
N GLY A 92 6.82 -16.35 -3.55
CA GLY A 92 6.82 -17.80 -3.36
C GLY A 92 7.21 -18.56 -4.62
N LEU A 93 6.67 -18.16 -5.78
CA LEU A 93 7.06 -18.74 -7.07
C LEU A 93 8.53 -18.44 -7.39
N LEU A 94 9.04 -17.24 -7.11
CA LEU A 94 10.45 -16.92 -7.34
C LEU A 94 11.37 -17.81 -6.49
N VAL A 95 11.02 -18.05 -5.23
CA VAL A 95 11.76 -18.98 -4.37
C VAL A 95 11.70 -20.40 -4.91
N HIS A 96 10.51 -20.88 -5.30
CA HIS A 96 10.35 -22.23 -5.85
C HIS A 96 11.17 -22.43 -7.13
N PHE A 97 11.09 -21.50 -8.08
CA PHE A 97 11.83 -21.61 -9.33
C PHE A 97 13.31 -21.29 -9.20
N GLY A 98 13.71 -20.59 -8.15
CA GLY A 98 15.11 -20.34 -7.77
C GLY A 98 15.74 -21.47 -6.96
N GLN A 99 15.11 -22.65 -6.85
CA GLN A 99 15.69 -23.82 -6.18
C GLN A 99 17.12 -24.09 -6.65
N GLY A 100 18.00 -24.42 -5.71
CA GLY A 100 19.43 -24.57 -5.96
C GLY A 100 20.28 -23.52 -5.24
N PRO A 101 21.36 -23.02 -5.84
CA PRO A 101 22.30 -22.12 -5.16
C PRO A 101 21.73 -20.76 -4.77
N VAL A 102 20.72 -20.27 -5.50
CA VAL A 102 20.15 -18.92 -5.31
C VAL A 102 18.84 -18.91 -4.51
N GLN A 103 18.38 -20.06 -4.04
CA GLN A 103 17.05 -20.21 -3.45
C GLN A 103 16.85 -19.32 -2.21
N ILE A 104 17.88 -19.21 -1.38
CA ILE A 104 17.83 -18.40 -0.16
C ILE A 104 17.87 -16.92 -0.50
N GLU A 105 18.64 -16.54 -1.52
CA GLU A 105 18.72 -15.17 -2.02
C GLU A 105 17.35 -14.71 -2.56
N MET A 106 16.59 -15.60 -3.20
CA MET A 106 15.23 -15.30 -3.65
C MET A 106 14.27 -15.00 -2.50
N HIS A 107 14.52 -15.45 -1.26
CA HIS A 107 13.67 -15.11 -0.10
C HIS A 107 13.75 -13.64 0.27
N PHE A 108 14.89 -12.98 0.00
CA PHE A 108 15.01 -11.54 0.26
C PHE A 108 13.98 -10.73 -0.54
N TYR A 109 13.44 -11.31 -1.61
CA TYR A 109 12.42 -10.67 -2.41
C TYR A 109 11.11 -10.44 -1.66
N PHE A 110 10.77 -11.25 -0.65
CA PHE A 110 9.61 -10.97 0.21
C PHE A 110 9.76 -9.64 0.96
N PHE A 111 10.95 -9.37 1.50
CA PHE A 111 11.25 -8.11 2.17
C PHE A 111 11.13 -6.93 1.21
N VAL A 112 11.80 -7.05 0.05
CA VAL A 112 11.72 -6.03 -1.01
C VAL A 112 10.27 -5.72 -1.38
N LEU A 113 9.44 -6.75 -1.59
CA LEU A 113 8.03 -6.58 -1.92
C LEU A 113 7.25 -5.91 -0.78
N ILE A 114 7.40 -6.36 0.47
CA ILE A 114 6.72 -5.74 1.63
C ILE A 114 7.06 -4.25 1.74
N ALA A 115 8.34 -3.90 1.62
CA ALA A 115 8.79 -2.51 1.62
C ALA A 115 8.17 -1.71 0.46
N LEU A 116 8.18 -2.26 -0.76
CA LEU A 116 7.59 -1.62 -1.93
C LEU A 116 6.08 -1.42 -1.80
N LEU A 117 5.35 -2.31 -1.12
CA LEU A 117 3.90 -2.16 -0.91
C LEU A 117 3.53 -0.90 -0.10
N ALA A 118 4.48 -0.28 0.62
CA ALA A 118 4.25 0.98 1.30
C ALA A 118 3.83 2.13 0.34
N VAL A 119 4.19 2.04 -0.95
CA VAL A 119 3.78 3.03 -1.96
C VAL A 119 2.27 3.09 -2.15
N PHE A 120 1.52 2.04 -1.78
CA PHE A 120 0.06 2.08 -1.84
C PHE A 120 -0.57 2.94 -0.75
N ALA A 121 0.22 3.49 0.19
CA ALA A 121 -0.28 4.37 1.25
C ALA A 121 -1.41 3.74 2.09
N ASN A 122 -1.50 2.41 2.09
CA ASN A 122 -2.58 1.68 2.73
C ASN A 122 -1.99 0.54 3.57
N PRO A 123 -1.93 0.68 4.90
CA PRO A 123 -1.38 -0.35 5.78
C PRO A 123 -2.04 -1.72 5.61
N MET A 124 -3.33 -1.77 5.24
CA MET A 124 -4.02 -3.04 5.01
C MET A 124 -3.44 -3.86 3.85
N VAL A 125 -2.77 -3.22 2.89
CA VAL A 125 -2.07 -3.93 1.80
C VAL A 125 -0.89 -4.73 2.35
N ILE A 126 -0.12 -4.10 3.25
CA ILE A 126 1.05 -4.72 3.91
C ILE A 126 0.60 -5.81 4.88
N VAL A 127 -0.44 -5.56 5.67
CA VAL A 127 -0.99 -6.57 6.59
C VAL A 127 -1.48 -7.79 5.82
N ALA A 128 -2.23 -7.60 4.72
CA ALA A 128 -2.68 -8.71 3.89
C ALA A 128 -1.49 -9.50 3.32
N ALA A 129 -0.47 -8.81 2.81
CA ALA A 129 0.75 -9.43 2.32
C ALA A 129 1.47 -10.23 3.42
N ALA A 130 1.74 -9.64 4.58
CA ALA A 130 2.41 -10.32 5.69
C ALA A 130 1.66 -11.59 6.14
N VAL A 131 0.32 -11.52 6.23
CA VAL A 131 -0.52 -12.69 6.55
C VAL A 131 -0.44 -13.75 5.46
N THR A 132 -0.53 -13.35 4.18
CA THR A 132 -0.39 -14.29 3.06
C THR A 132 0.98 -14.94 3.05
N ALA A 133 2.06 -14.20 3.28
CA ALA A 133 3.41 -14.76 3.38
C ALA A 133 3.52 -15.77 4.52
N ALA A 134 3.02 -15.43 5.71
CA ALA A 134 3.07 -16.33 6.86
C ALA A 134 2.31 -17.64 6.60
N LEU A 135 1.08 -17.56 6.06
CA LEU A 135 0.28 -18.73 5.73
C LEU A 135 0.92 -19.56 4.60
N HIS A 136 1.42 -18.90 3.55
CA HIS A 136 2.12 -19.54 2.46
C HIS A 136 3.33 -20.33 2.97
N HIS A 137 4.21 -19.69 3.75
CA HIS A 137 5.41 -20.35 4.27
C HIS A 137 5.08 -21.47 5.26
N ALA A 138 4.12 -21.26 6.17
CA ALA A 138 3.72 -22.31 7.11
C ALA A 138 3.17 -23.55 6.37
N LEU A 139 2.31 -23.33 5.36
CA LEU A 139 1.72 -24.41 4.58
C LEU A 139 2.77 -25.15 3.73
N LEU A 140 3.62 -24.41 3.01
CA LEU A 140 4.64 -24.99 2.14
C LEU A 140 5.76 -25.65 2.95
N TRP A 141 6.08 -25.14 4.14
CA TRP A 141 7.04 -25.80 5.04
C TRP A 141 6.56 -27.20 5.46
N MET A 142 5.24 -27.38 5.65
CA MET A 142 4.65 -28.67 6.00
C MET A 142 4.46 -29.61 4.80
N LEU A 143 4.08 -29.07 3.63
CA LEU A 143 3.67 -29.88 2.47
C LEU A 143 4.77 -30.06 1.42
N LEU A 144 5.66 -29.09 1.26
CA LEU A 144 6.70 -29.07 0.23
C LEU A 144 7.95 -28.29 0.72
N PRO A 145 8.63 -28.76 1.78
CA PRO A 145 9.70 -28.01 2.46
C PRO A 145 10.88 -27.65 1.55
N SER A 146 11.17 -28.49 0.55
CA SER A 146 12.21 -28.23 -0.46
C SER A 146 11.93 -26.98 -1.29
N SER A 147 10.67 -26.55 -1.38
CA SER A 147 10.27 -25.31 -2.06
C SER A 147 10.45 -24.06 -1.19
N ILE A 148 10.84 -24.21 0.08
CA ILE A 148 11.20 -23.08 0.95
C ILE A 148 12.69 -23.13 1.24
N PHE A 149 13.22 -24.21 1.80
CA PHE A 149 14.65 -24.26 2.15
C PHE A 149 15.40 -25.26 1.28
N ASN A 150 16.66 -24.93 0.95
CA ASN A 150 17.63 -25.86 0.37
C ASN A 150 18.46 -26.59 1.45
N TYR A 151 18.08 -26.46 2.72
CA TYR A 151 18.68 -27.14 3.87
C TYR A 151 17.64 -27.39 4.97
N GLU A 152 17.99 -28.24 5.94
CA GLU A 152 17.18 -28.47 7.14
C GLU A 152 17.28 -27.26 8.08
N ALA A 153 16.39 -26.29 7.91
CA ALA A 153 16.38 -25.07 8.68
C ALA A 153 15.96 -25.33 10.13
N PRO A 154 16.82 -25.05 11.14
CA PRO A 154 16.42 -25.19 12.52
C PRO A 154 15.39 -24.11 12.88
N PHE A 155 14.44 -24.46 13.76
CA PHE A 155 13.31 -23.60 14.10
C PHE A 155 13.71 -22.17 14.51
N TRP A 156 14.82 -22.00 15.22
CA TRP A 156 15.28 -20.68 15.67
C TRP A 156 15.69 -19.75 14.51
N VAL A 157 16.20 -20.30 13.40
CA VAL A 157 16.52 -19.51 12.19
C VAL A 157 15.24 -19.01 11.53
N VAL A 158 14.24 -19.88 11.43
CA VAL A 158 12.90 -19.52 10.92
C VAL A 158 12.26 -18.44 11.81
N ALA A 159 12.40 -18.56 13.13
CA ALA A 159 11.89 -17.58 14.09
C ALA A 159 12.58 -16.21 13.93
N ILE A 160 13.90 -16.15 13.74
CA ILE A 160 14.62 -14.90 13.47
C ILE A 160 14.16 -14.28 12.15
N HIS A 161 14.04 -15.08 11.08
CA HIS A 161 13.55 -14.61 9.80
C HIS A 161 12.13 -14.01 9.93
N ALA A 162 11.22 -14.71 10.60
CA ALA A 162 9.88 -14.22 10.87
C ALA A 162 9.86 -12.92 11.69
N ALA A 163 10.78 -12.79 12.67
CA ALA A 163 10.92 -11.56 13.45
C ALA A 163 11.31 -10.35 12.57
N PHE A 164 12.19 -10.53 11.58
CA PHE A 164 12.51 -9.47 10.63
C PHE A 164 11.31 -9.07 9.77
N VAL A 165 10.52 -10.04 9.29
CA VAL A 165 9.30 -9.75 8.51
C VAL A 165 8.29 -8.95 9.34
N VAL A 166 8.14 -9.27 10.63
CA VAL A 166 7.28 -8.50 11.55
C VAL A 166 7.80 -7.08 11.73
N LEU A 167 9.10 -6.91 11.99
CA LEU A 167 9.71 -5.59 12.17
C LEU A 167 9.55 -4.72 10.92
N GLU A 168 9.85 -5.28 9.75
CA GLU A 168 9.69 -4.59 8.47
C GLU A 168 8.23 -4.23 8.21
N SER A 169 7.30 -5.16 8.43
CA SER A 169 5.86 -4.91 8.23
C SER A 169 5.35 -3.77 9.10
N ILE A 170 5.84 -3.65 10.34
CA ILE A 170 5.52 -2.53 11.24
C ILE A 170 6.03 -1.21 10.64
N ALA A 171 7.29 -1.17 10.22
CA ALA A 171 7.90 0.02 9.62
C ALA A 171 7.19 0.41 8.31
N ALA A 172 6.90 -0.55 7.43
CA ALA A 172 6.19 -0.32 6.18
C ALA A 172 4.75 0.18 6.45
N CYS A 173 4.05 -0.37 7.45
CA CYS A 173 2.72 0.12 7.83
C CYS A 173 2.77 1.57 8.33
N PHE A 174 3.78 1.91 9.14
CA PHE A 174 4.00 3.28 9.61
C PHE A 174 4.27 4.23 8.43
N ILE A 175 5.13 3.85 7.50
CA ILE A 175 5.44 4.65 6.30
C ILE A 175 4.18 4.86 5.45
N ALA A 176 3.45 3.77 5.15
CA ALA A 176 2.23 3.83 4.36
C ALA A 176 1.18 4.74 5.01
N ARG A 177 0.98 4.61 6.34
CA ARG A 177 0.04 5.45 7.07
C ARG A 177 0.48 6.91 7.13
N SER A 178 1.77 7.16 7.36
CA SER A 178 2.35 8.50 7.36
C SER A 178 2.19 9.18 6.00
N PHE A 179 2.44 8.46 4.91
CA PHE A 179 2.25 8.98 3.56
C PHE A 179 0.78 9.30 3.29
N PHE A 180 -0.14 8.43 3.72
CA PHE A 180 -1.56 8.71 3.66
C PHE A 180 -1.93 9.98 4.43
N ASP A 181 -1.57 10.08 5.71
CA ASP A 181 -2.00 11.18 6.57
C ASP A 181 -1.40 12.54 6.15
N ASN A 182 -0.18 12.54 5.58
CA ASN A 182 0.58 13.75 5.26
C ASN A 182 0.50 14.19 3.79
N VAL A 183 0.20 13.28 2.87
CA VAL A 183 0.14 13.60 1.43
C VAL A 183 -1.28 13.47 0.91
N ILE A 184 -1.90 12.29 1.08
CA ILE A 184 -3.20 12.00 0.48
C ILE A 184 -4.35 12.64 1.27
N GLY A 185 -4.33 12.50 2.60
CA GLY A 185 -5.35 13.03 3.51
C GLY A 185 -5.23 14.53 3.79
N LEU A 186 -4.13 15.16 3.36
CA LEU A 186 -3.86 16.57 3.63
C LEU A 186 -4.79 17.49 2.84
N GLU A 187 -5.21 17.12 1.63
CA GLU A 187 -6.12 17.94 0.80
C GLU A 187 -7.41 18.30 1.54
N LYS A 188 -8.02 17.33 2.24
CA LYS A 188 -9.24 17.60 3.00
C LYS A 188 -9.00 18.58 4.14
N LYS A 189 -7.85 18.47 4.82
CA LYS A 189 -7.46 19.41 5.88
C LYS A 189 -7.19 20.80 5.30
N VAL A 190 -6.54 20.89 4.14
CA VAL A 190 -6.28 22.16 3.46
C VAL A 190 -7.58 22.80 2.98
N ALA A 191 -8.45 22.05 2.32
CA ALA A 191 -9.75 22.55 1.86
C ALA A 191 -10.62 23.06 3.02
N GLN A 192 -10.67 22.33 4.14
CA GLN A 192 -11.37 22.78 5.35
C GLN A 192 -10.77 24.08 5.91
N ARG A 193 -9.44 24.15 6.02
CA ARG A 193 -8.75 25.34 6.55
C ARG A 193 -8.89 26.56 5.63
N THR A 194 -8.88 26.37 4.32
CA THR A 194 -9.13 27.44 3.35
C THR A 194 -10.56 27.95 3.48
N ALA A 195 -11.55 27.06 3.59
CA ALA A 195 -12.94 27.45 3.79
C ALA A 195 -13.16 28.20 5.12
N GLU A 196 -12.51 27.77 6.21
CA GLU A 196 -12.53 28.48 7.50
C GLU A 196 -11.90 29.88 7.40
N VAL A 197 -10.77 30.01 6.69
CA VAL A 197 -10.09 31.29 6.46
C VAL A 197 -10.95 32.22 5.59
N GLU A 198 -11.59 31.72 4.54
CA GLU A 198 -12.50 32.49 3.69
C GLU A 198 -13.72 32.98 4.46
N ALA A 199 -14.34 32.12 5.27
CA ALA A 199 -15.44 32.50 6.14
C ALA A 199 -15.03 33.64 7.10
N ARG A 200 -13.87 33.49 7.76
CA ARG A 200 -13.35 34.51 8.68
C ARG A 200 -13.00 35.83 7.99
N ASN A 201 -12.49 35.77 6.76
CA ASN A 201 -12.23 36.96 5.95
C ASN A 201 -13.52 37.67 5.54
N ASN A 202 -14.58 36.91 5.23
CA ASN A 202 -15.90 37.47 4.92
C ASN A 202 -16.52 38.14 6.15
N ASP A 203 -16.42 37.52 7.33
CA ASP A 203 -16.87 38.13 8.60
C ASP A 203 -16.14 39.44 8.89
N MET A 204 -14.82 39.46 8.72
CA MET A 204 -14.01 40.68 8.89
C MET A 204 -14.44 41.77 7.90
N ARG A 205 -14.70 41.43 6.63
CA ARG A 205 -15.21 42.38 5.63
C ARG A 205 -16.58 42.95 6.03
N MET A 206 -17.47 42.13 6.58
CA MET A 206 -18.76 42.59 7.09
C MET A 206 -18.58 43.57 8.25
N ILE A 207 -17.70 43.27 9.21
CA ILE A 207 -17.39 44.17 10.34
C ILE A 207 -16.83 45.50 9.82
N LEU A 208 -15.86 45.48 8.90
CA LEU A 208 -15.29 46.70 8.32
C LEU A 208 -16.34 47.53 7.58
N ASN A 209 -17.26 46.90 6.86
CA ASN A 209 -18.38 47.59 6.21
C ASN A 209 -19.33 48.22 7.23
N SER A 210 -19.67 47.52 8.31
CA SER A 210 -20.51 48.07 9.39
C SER A 210 -19.83 49.24 10.10
N VAL A 211 -18.52 49.14 10.36
CA VAL A 211 -17.74 50.25 10.95
C VAL A 211 -17.71 51.44 9.99
N LYS A 212 -17.48 51.22 8.69
CA LYS A 212 -17.53 52.28 7.67
C LYS A 212 -18.90 52.96 7.61
N GLN A 213 -19.99 52.20 7.74
CA GLN A 213 -21.35 52.75 7.85
C GLN A 213 -21.61 53.43 9.20
N GLY A 214 -20.91 53.06 10.28
CA GLY A 214 -21.02 53.71 11.58
C GLY A 214 -20.25 55.04 11.67
N PHE A 215 -19.17 55.18 10.91
CA PHE A 215 -18.38 56.42 10.78
C PHE A 215 -19.02 57.43 9.80
N PHE A 216 -20.32 57.69 9.94
CA PHE A 216 -20.87 58.96 9.46
C PHE A 216 -20.32 60.07 10.34
N THR A 217 -19.68 61.06 9.73
CA THR A 217 -19.06 62.14 10.49
C THR A 217 -20.15 63.12 10.88
N ILE A 218 -20.45 63.28 12.18
CA ILE A 218 -21.29 64.40 12.63
C ILE A 218 -20.46 65.67 12.44
N THR A 219 -20.75 66.39 11.37
CA THR A 219 -20.22 67.74 11.17
C THR A 219 -20.75 68.66 12.28
N ASN A 220 -20.03 69.74 12.61
CA ASN A 220 -20.45 70.74 13.62
C ASN A 220 -21.83 71.39 13.31
N THR A 221 -22.39 71.13 12.14
CA THR A 221 -23.72 71.58 11.70
C THR A 221 -24.83 70.52 11.90
N GLY A 222 -24.52 69.36 12.49
CA GLY A 222 -25.50 68.30 12.78
C GLY A 222 -25.99 67.53 11.55
N VAL A 223 -25.32 67.67 10.40
CA VAL A 223 -25.66 66.93 9.17
C VAL A 223 -24.82 65.65 9.10
N ILE A 224 -25.50 64.52 8.96
CA ILE A 224 -24.91 63.19 8.75
C ILE A 224 -24.46 63.12 7.28
N SER A 225 -23.16 62.97 7.02
CA SER A 225 -22.58 62.71 5.69
C SER A 225 -21.66 61.51 5.71
#